data_AF-A0A2G5LAJ4-F1
#
_entry.id   AF-A0A2G5LAJ4-F1
#
_cell.length_a   1.000
_cell.length_b   1.000
_cell.length_c   1.000
_cell.angle_alpha   90.00
_cell.angle_beta   90.00
_cell.angle_gamma   90.00
#
_symmetry.space_group_name_H-M   'P 1'
#
loop_
_entity.id
_entity.type
_entity.pdbx_description
1 polymer ?
#
loop_
_entity_poly.entity_id
_entity_poly.type
_entity_poly.pdbx_seq_one_letter_code
_entity_poly.pdbx_strand_id
1 'polypeptide(L)'
;MKNLSNEIVLRPRFQLEILGNREILLRKFLDSKKDPFLIKCLDNHIFIGYNKATTHFGSPQLHLEIDALDEKTSKIYGFFGPNPTLWTFFMFLHFVVATLFIIIGIWAYVSASLNKPYGPQVGFMVILVVVWFALYTFGQMGKRKGKPQMQELYAFMMETLG
;
A
#
# COMPACT_ATOMS: atom_id res chain seq x y z
N MET A 1 22.29 -14.75 7.36
CA MET A 1 20.97 -14.56 6.70
C MET A 1 19.89 -14.66 7.77
N LYS A 2 19.37 -13.52 8.25
CA LYS A 2 18.30 -13.50 9.27
C LYS A 2 16.97 -13.52 8.53
N ASN A 3 16.28 -14.66 8.59
CA ASN A 3 14.95 -14.86 8.02
C ASN A 3 14.01 -13.73 8.50
N LEU A 4 13.32 -13.09 7.55
CA LEU A 4 12.23 -12.17 7.84
C LEU A 4 11.12 -12.98 8.52
N SER A 5 11.11 -12.99 9.85
CA SER A 5 10.08 -13.69 10.62
C SER A 5 8.74 -13.00 10.44
N ASN A 6 7.72 -13.81 10.19
CA ASN A 6 6.28 -13.53 10.23
C ASN A 6 5.67 -12.79 9.03
N GLU A 7 5.22 -13.62 8.11
CA GLU A 7 3.83 -13.69 7.65
C GLU A 7 2.86 -12.70 8.31
N ILE A 8 2.31 -11.81 7.48
CA ILE A 8 1.12 -10.97 7.75
C ILE A 8 1.34 -9.79 8.71
N VAL A 9 2.36 -8.96 8.46
CA VAL A 9 2.37 -7.58 8.99
C VAL A 9 1.96 -6.62 7.87
N LEU A 10 0.85 -5.89 8.06
CA LEU A 10 0.29 -4.91 7.11
C LEU A 10 1.25 -3.77 6.73
N ARG A 11 2.30 -3.56 7.53
CA ARG A 11 3.44 -2.67 7.28
C ARG A 11 4.69 -3.39 7.81
N PRO A 12 5.38 -4.20 7.00
CA PRO A 12 6.61 -4.85 7.43
C PRO A 12 7.62 -3.76 7.78
N ARG A 13 8.05 -3.76 9.04
CA ARG A 13 9.09 -2.88 9.56
C ARG A 13 10.33 -3.74 9.77
N PHE A 14 11.48 -3.24 9.37
CA PHE A 14 12.76 -3.88 9.65
C PHE A 14 13.71 -2.89 10.28
N GLN A 15 14.62 -3.42 11.08
CA GLN A 15 15.69 -2.67 11.72
C GLN A 15 17.00 -3.34 11.34
N LEU A 16 17.96 -2.54 10.88
CA LEU A 16 19.30 -2.99 10.50
C LEU A 16 20.33 -2.11 11.20
N GLU A 17 21.35 -2.72 11.78
CA GLU A 17 22.50 -2.02 12.34
C GLU A 17 23.65 -2.12 11.33
N ILE A 18 24.20 -0.97 10.95
CA ILE A 18 25.22 -0.88 9.90
C ILE A 18 26.41 -0.06 10.41
N LEU A 19 27.60 -0.55 10.09
CA LEU A 19 28.86 0.17 10.26
C LEU A 19 28.96 1.23 9.16
N GLY A 20 28.90 2.49 9.55
CA GLY A 20 28.90 3.63 8.63
C GLY A 20 28.35 4.87 9.28
N ASN A 21 29.03 6.00 9.08
CA ASN A 21 28.55 7.29 9.53
C ASN A 21 27.33 7.70 8.69
N ARG A 22 26.29 8.22 9.36
CA ARG A 22 25.03 8.71 8.77
C ARG A 22 25.25 9.51 7.48
N GLU A 23 26.22 10.41 7.46
CA GLU A 23 26.46 11.32 6.32
C GLU A 23 27.00 10.59 5.09
N ILE A 24 27.83 9.57 5.31
CA ILE A 24 28.38 8.72 4.25
C ILE A 24 27.26 7.86 3.64
N LEU A 25 26.38 7.32 4.50
CA LEU A 25 25.23 6.54 4.06
C LEU A 25 24.25 7.40 3.27
N LEU A 26 23.92 8.60 3.74
CA LEU A 26 23.05 9.55 3.02
C LEU A 26 23.62 9.92 1.65
N ARG A 27 24.94 10.17 1.54
CA ARG A 27 25.60 10.45 0.26
C ARG A 27 25.54 9.26 -0.70
N LYS A 28 25.80 8.04 -0.24
CA LYS A 28 25.65 6.82 -1.06
C LYS A 28 24.26 6.73 -1.68
N PHE A 29 23.20 7.01 -0.92
CA PHE A 29 21.83 7.00 -1.44
C PHE A 29 21.56 8.15 -2.43
N LEU A 30 22.09 9.34 -2.19
CA LEU A 30 21.97 10.49 -3.12
C LEU A 30 22.66 10.23 -4.47
N ASP A 31 23.80 9.56 -4.46
CA ASP A 31 24.60 9.26 -5.65
C ASP A 31 24.07 8.03 -6.42
N SER A 32 23.36 7.12 -5.75
CA SER A 32 22.85 5.86 -6.31
C SER A 32 21.64 5.98 -7.26
N LYS A 33 21.42 7.13 -7.92
CA LYS A 33 20.27 7.33 -8.81
C LYS A 33 20.27 6.31 -9.96
N LYS A 34 19.42 5.30 -9.85
CA LYS A 34 19.27 4.19 -10.80
C LYS A 34 17.83 4.16 -11.31
N ASP A 35 17.61 4.36 -12.60
CA ASP A 35 16.28 4.18 -13.20
C ASP A 35 15.85 2.70 -13.05
N PRO A 36 14.59 2.40 -12.69
CA PRO A 36 13.42 3.26 -12.54
C PRO A 36 13.15 3.75 -11.10
N PHE A 37 14.14 3.72 -10.21
CA PHE A 37 13.98 4.09 -8.81
C PHE A 37 14.15 5.59 -8.60
N LEU A 38 13.18 6.21 -7.94
CA LEU A 38 13.22 7.59 -7.49
C LEU A 38 13.59 7.63 -6.01
N ILE A 39 14.73 8.27 -5.71
CA ILE A 39 15.23 8.47 -4.35
C ILE A 39 14.96 9.91 -3.96
N LYS A 40 14.30 10.12 -2.83
CA LYS A 40 14.16 11.43 -2.17
C LYS A 40 14.71 11.33 -0.76
N CYS A 41 15.76 12.09 -0.49
CA CYS A 41 16.27 12.27 0.87
C CYS A 41 15.72 13.58 1.44
N LEU A 42 15.14 13.51 2.64
CA LEU A 42 14.71 14.64 3.45
C LEU A 42 15.33 14.46 4.84
N ASP A 43 16.40 15.19 5.11
CA ASP A 43 17.19 15.07 6.35
C ASP A 43 17.65 13.62 6.62
N ASN A 44 17.12 12.98 7.66
CA ASN A 44 17.43 11.59 8.02
C ASN A 44 16.48 10.56 7.36
N HIS A 45 15.49 11.03 6.61
CA HIS A 45 14.48 10.19 5.97
C HIS A 45 14.79 10.00 4.48
N ILE A 46 14.82 8.75 4.04
CA ILE A 46 15.05 8.38 2.64
C ILE A 46 13.81 7.66 2.12
N PHE A 47 13.18 8.24 1.11
CA PHE A 47 12.05 7.65 0.40
C PHE A 47 12.54 7.07 -0.92
N ILE A 48 12.41 5.76 -1.08
CA ILE A 48 12.71 5.04 -2.32
C ILE A 48 11.39 4.56 -2.90
N GLY A 49 11.07 5.03 -4.10
CA GLY A 49 9.87 4.63 -4.85
C GLY A 49 10.20 4.39 -6.32
N TYR A 50 9.19 4.02 -7.11
CA TYR A 50 9.32 3.91 -8.55
C TYR A 50 9.07 5.26 -9.24
N ASN A 51 9.65 5.47 -10.42
CA ASN A 51 9.44 6.66 -11.25
C ASN A 51 7.96 6.77 -11.67
N LYS A 52 7.45 8.00 -11.87
CA LYS A 52 6.04 8.28 -12.19
C LYS A 52 5.55 7.53 -13.44
N ALA A 53 6.46 7.15 -14.35
CA ALA A 53 6.14 6.40 -15.57
C ALA A 53 5.76 4.92 -15.32
N THR A 54 6.22 4.32 -14.22
CA THR A 54 5.97 2.91 -13.85
C THR A 54 5.18 2.77 -12.55
N THR A 55 4.86 3.89 -11.90
CA THR A 55 4.09 3.93 -10.67
C THR A 55 2.63 3.64 -10.96
N HIS A 56 2.12 2.52 -10.44
CA HIS A 56 0.70 2.26 -10.36
C HIS A 56 0.15 2.72 -9.00
N PHE A 57 -1.16 2.96 -8.90
CA PHE A 57 -1.83 3.45 -7.69
C PHE A 57 -1.59 2.60 -6.41
N GLY A 58 -1.04 1.39 -6.54
CA GLY A 58 -0.66 0.51 -5.43
C GLY A 58 0.83 0.19 -5.30
N SER A 59 1.73 0.94 -5.97
CA SER A 59 3.17 0.69 -5.88
C SER A 59 3.69 0.93 -4.45
N PRO A 60 4.43 -0.01 -3.86
CA PRO A 60 4.98 0.13 -2.52
C PRO A 60 6.06 1.20 -2.52
N GLN A 61 6.11 2.02 -1.46
CA GLN A 61 7.20 2.94 -1.21
C GLN A 61 7.99 2.44 0.00
N LEU A 62 9.31 2.41 -0.14
CA LEU A 62 10.22 2.08 0.95
C LEU A 62 10.64 3.39 1.62
N HIS A 63 10.28 3.55 2.88
CA HIS A 63 10.75 4.65 3.70
C HIS A 63 11.79 4.12 4.66
N LEU A 64 12.97 4.75 4.65
CA LEU A 64 14.08 4.48 5.54
C LEU A 64 14.33 5.70 6.41
N GLU A 65 14.66 5.46 7.66
CA GLU A 65 15.09 6.48 8.62
C GLU A 65 16.44 6.02 9.18
N ILE A 66 17.44 6.90 9.14
CA ILE A 66 18.79 6.61 9.60
C ILE A 66 19.06 7.38 10.88
N ASP A 67 19.22 6.65 11.98
CA ASP A 67 19.64 7.20 13.28
C ASP A 67 21.11 6.87 13.54
N ALA A 68 21.87 7.86 14.01
CA ALA A 68 23.23 7.63 14.47
C ALA A 68 23.19 7.01 15.88
N LEU A 69 23.77 5.82 16.05
CA LEU A 69 23.89 5.16 17.35
C LEU A 69 25.22 5.53 18.03
N ASP A 70 26.28 5.69 17.22
CA ASP A 70 27.63 6.09 17.63
C ASP A 70 28.37 6.74 16.43
N GLU A 71 29.58 7.28 16.60
CA GLU A 71 30.36 7.93 15.52
C GLU A 71 30.63 7.02 14.31
N LYS A 72 30.62 5.70 14.52
CA LYS A 72 30.93 4.67 13.51
C LYS A 72 29.77 3.73 13.20
N THR A 73 28.67 3.79 13.95
CA THR A 73 27.53 2.86 13.80
C THR A 73 26.21 3.61 13.70
N SER A 74 25.43 3.27 12.68
CA SER A 74 24.10 3.83 12.45
C SER A 74 23.06 2.72 12.44
N LYS A 75 21.86 3.04 12.92
CA LYS A 75 20.70 2.15 12.90
C LYS A 75 19.71 2.63 11.85
N ILE A 76 19.29 1.73 10.97
CA ILE A 76 18.35 2.02 9.89
C ILE A 76 17.01 1.39 10.24
N TYR A 77 15.97 2.22 10.27
CA TYR A 77 14.57 1.80 10.40
C TYR A 77 13.92 1.87 9.02
N GLY A 78 13.50 0.73 8.50
CA GLY A 78 12.79 0.66 7.23
C GLY A 78 11.33 0.25 7.42
N PHE A 79 10.41 0.90 6.70
CA PHE A 79 9.04 0.42 6.56
C PHE A 79 8.52 0.55 5.14
N PHE A 80 7.72 -0.43 4.72
CA PHE A 80 7.02 -0.37 3.44
C PHE A 80 5.64 0.26 3.63
N GLY A 81 5.42 1.42 3.03
CA GLY A 81 4.13 2.11 3.03
C GLY A 81 3.37 1.88 1.73
N PRO A 82 2.15 1.32 1.75
CA PRO A 82 1.24 1.45 0.62
C PRO A 82 0.70 2.88 0.55
N ASN A 83 0.31 3.33 -0.64
CA ASN A 83 -0.33 4.62 -0.81
C ASN A 83 -1.69 4.65 -0.05
N PRO A 84 -1.87 5.50 0.98
CA PRO A 84 -3.10 5.55 1.78
C PRO A 84 -4.35 5.88 0.95
N THR A 85 -4.17 6.49 -0.23
CA THR A 85 -5.22 6.88 -1.18
C THR A 85 -6.01 5.71 -1.74
N LEU A 86 -5.37 4.55 -1.95
CA LEU A 86 -6.05 3.39 -2.53
C LEU A 86 -7.04 2.78 -1.54
N TRP A 87 -6.66 2.74 -0.25
CA TRP A 87 -7.51 2.20 0.80
C TRP A 87 -8.72 3.09 1.05
N THR A 88 -8.55 4.42 1.08
CA THR A 88 -9.67 5.35 1.23
C THR A 88 -10.60 5.33 0.03
N PHE A 89 -10.08 5.26 -1.19
CA PHE A 89 -10.89 5.11 -2.40
C PHE A 89 -11.73 3.84 -2.38
N PHE A 90 -11.14 2.73 -1.93
CA PHE A 90 -11.84 1.46 -1.80
C PHE A 90 -12.95 1.52 -0.75
N MET A 91 -12.66 2.07 0.43
CA MET A 91 -13.66 2.29 1.48
C MET A 91 -14.81 3.17 0.97
N PHE A 92 -14.50 4.25 0.25
CA PHE A 92 -15.50 5.13 -0.37
C PHE A 92 -16.42 4.38 -1.32
N LEU A 93 -15.87 3.52 -2.18
CA LEU A 93 -16.68 2.73 -3.12
C LEU A 93 -17.64 1.77 -2.41
N HIS A 94 -17.23 1.18 -1.28
CA HIS A 94 -18.13 0.37 -0.44
C HIS A 94 -19.26 1.23 0.14
N PHE A 95 -18.95 2.43 0.64
CA PHE A 95 -19.98 3.34 1.14
C PHE A 95 -21.01 3.70 0.07
N VAL A 96 -20.58 3.95 -1.17
CA VAL A 96 -21.50 4.21 -2.29
C VAL A 96 -22.40 3.00 -2.54
N VAL A 97 -21.84 1.79 -2.61
CA VAL A 97 -22.63 0.56 -2.83
C VAL A 97 -23.61 0.30 -1.67
N ALA A 98 -23.18 0.47 -0.42
CA ALA A 98 -24.07 0.35 0.74
C ALA A 98 -25.22 1.36 0.70
N THR A 99 -24.92 2.61 0.34
CA THR A 99 -25.93 3.67 0.25
C THR A 99 -26.96 3.34 -0.83
N LEU A 100 -26.50 2.92 -2.02
CA LEU A 100 -27.38 2.48 -3.10
C LEU A 100 -28.24 1.27 -2.68
N PHE A 101 -27.66 0.32 -1.96
CA PHE A 101 -28.38 -0.85 -1.46
C PHE A 101 -29.52 -0.44 -0.52
N ILE A 102 -29.29 0.50 0.39
CA ILE A 102 -30.33 1.03 1.29
C ILE A 102 -31.43 1.75 0.50
N ILE A 103 -31.08 2.62 -0.45
CA ILE A 103 -32.04 3.36 -1.26
C ILE A 103 -32.96 2.40 -2.04
N ILE A 104 -32.37 1.42 -2.72
CA ILE A 104 -33.14 0.42 -3.47
C ILE A 104 -33.94 -0.47 -2.52
N GLY A 105 -33.41 -0.80 -1.34
CA GLY A 105 -34.13 -1.55 -0.31
C GLY A 105 -35.38 -0.83 0.18
N ILE A 106 -35.27 0.48 0.47
CA ILE A 106 -36.43 1.31 0.84
C ILE A 106 -37.44 1.34 -0.31
N TRP A 107 -36.97 1.53 -1.55
CA TRP A 107 -37.86 1.55 -2.72
C TRP A 107 -38.57 0.21 -2.94
N ALA A 108 -37.86 -0.91 -2.79
CA ALA A 108 -38.42 -2.25 -2.85
C ALA A 108 -39.50 -2.45 -1.78
N TYR A 109 -39.23 -2.01 -0.54
CA TYR A 109 -40.17 -2.08 0.56
C TYR A 109 -41.44 -1.26 0.31
N VAL A 110 -41.29 -0.02 -0.15
CA VAL A 110 -42.42 0.85 -0.50
C VAL A 110 -43.24 0.23 -1.64
N SER A 111 -42.59 -0.28 -2.68
CA SER A 111 -43.28 -0.97 -3.79
C SER A 111 -44.03 -2.21 -3.33
N ALA A 112 -43.42 -3.03 -2.46
CA ALA A 112 -44.07 -4.20 -1.87
C ALA A 112 -45.28 -3.80 -1.02
N SER A 113 -45.15 -2.76 -0.19
CA SER A 113 -46.25 -2.23 0.63
C SER A 113 -47.40 -1.65 -0.21
N LEU A 114 -47.10 -1.16 -1.43
CA LEU A 114 -48.08 -0.63 -2.38
C LEU A 114 -48.63 -1.70 -3.34
N ASN A 115 -48.33 -2.99 -3.12
CA ASN A 115 -48.71 -4.10 -4.00
C ASN A 115 -48.26 -3.90 -5.47
N LYS A 116 -47.18 -3.15 -5.67
CA LYS A 116 -46.57 -2.94 -6.99
C LYS A 116 -45.50 -4.00 -7.26
N PRO A 117 -45.22 -4.35 -8.52
CA PRO A 117 -44.14 -5.26 -8.85
C PRO A 117 -42.79 -4.70 -8.34
N TYR A 118 -42.09 -5.51 -7.54
CA TYR A 118 -40.80 -5.19 -6.91
C TYR A 118 -39.66 -6.10 -7.36
N GLY A 119 -39.90 -6.96 -8.36
CA GLY A 119 -38.93 -7.91 -8.91
C GLY A 119 -37.62 -7.27 -9.43
N PRO A 120 -37.68 -6.19 -10.24
CA PRO A 120 -36.47 -5.49 -10.70
C PRO A 120 -35.61 -4.96 -9.55
N GLN A 121 -36.23 -4.42 -8.50
CA GLN A 121 -35.56 -3.84 -7.33
C GLN A 121 -34.78 -4.92 -6.57
N VAL A 122 -35.38 -6.10 -6.37
CA VAL A 122 -34.71 -7.26 -5.77
C VAL A 122 -33.55 -7.73 -6.64
N GLY A 123 -33.71 -7.75 -7.97
CA GLY A 123 -32.63 -8.05 -8.90
C GLY A 123 -31.43 -7.12 -8.75
N PHE A 124 -31.68 -5.80 -8.67
CA PHE A 124 -30.61 -4.81 -8.43
C PHE A 124 -29.94 -4.99 -7.07
N MET A 125 -30.69 -5.33 -6.01
CA MET A 125 -30.10 -5.60 -4.69
C MET A 125 -29.15 -6.80 -4.73
N VAL A 126 -29.50 -7.89 -5.42
CA VAL A 126 -28.62 -9.06 -5.58
C VAL A 126 -27.35 -8.68 -6.34
N ILE A 127 -27.46 -7.88 -7.42
CA ILE A 127 -26.30 -7.39 -8.16
C ILE A 127 -25.38 -6.56 -7.26
N LEU A 128 -25.92 -5.67 -6.43
CA LEU A 128 -25.13 -4.85 -5.51
C LEU A 128 -24.38 -5.69 -4.48
N VAL A 129 -24.98 -6.78 -3.98
CA VAL A 129 -24.30 -7.74 -3.08
C VAL A 129 -23.15 -8.44 -3.82
N VAL A 130 -23.36 -8.89 -5.06
CA VAL A 130 -22.29 -9.49 -5.86
C VAL A 130 -21.16 -8.50 -6.11
N VAL A 131 -21.48 -7.24 -6.43
CA VAL A 131 -20.49 -6.16 -6.59
C VAL A 131 -19.72 -5.92 -5.30
N TRP A 132 -20.37 -5.93 -4.14
CA TRP A 132 -19.68 -5.80 -2.85
C TRP A 132 -18.61 -6.89 -2.64
N PHE A 133 -18.95 -8.16 -2.89
CA PHE A 133 -18.00 -9.26 -2.79
C PHE A 133 -16.89 -9.17 -3.86
N ALA A 134 -17.23 -8.75 -5.08
CA ALA A 134 -16.24 -8.51 -6.11
C ALA A 134 -15.23 -7.43 -5.66
N LEU A 135 -15.70 -6.30 -5.14
CA LEU A 135 -14.83 -5.27 -4.60
C LEU A 135 -13.91 -5.83 -3.52
N TYR A 136 -14.46 -6.54 -2.53
CA TYR A 136 -13.67 -7.19 -1.47
C TYR A 136 -12.49 -8.03 -2.01
N THR A 137 -12.74 -8.87 -3.00
CA THR A 137 -11.70 -9.73 -3.59
C THR A 137 -10.68 -8.94 -4.40
N PHE A 138 -11.11 -7.92 -5.15
CA PHE A 138 -10.20 -7.02 -5.88
C PHE A 138 -9.27 -6.24 -4.94
N GLY A 139 -9.77 -5.75 -3.80
CA GLY A 139 -8.94 -5.09 -2.79
C GLY A 139 -7.86 -6.00 -2.22
N GLN A 140 -8.18 -7.29 -2.05
CA GLN A 140 -7.23 -8.29 -1.56
C GLN A 140 -6.20 -8.71 -2.63
N MET A 141 -6.59 -8.75 -3.91
CA MET A 141 -5.68 -9.01 -5.04
C MET A 141 -4.68 -7.87 -5.25
N GLY A 142 -5.08 -6.62 -5.03
CA GLY A 142 -4.19 -5.45 -5.09
C GLY A 142 -2.97 -5.60 -4.16
N LYS A 143 -3.17 -6.15 -2.95
CA LYS A 143 -2.08 -6.42 -2.00
C LYS A 143 -1.08 -7.46 -2.50
N ARG A 144 -1.54 -8.44 -3.29
CA ARG A 144 -0.69 -9.56 -3.75
C ARG A 144 0.26 -9.14 -4.88
N LYS A 145 -0.16 -8.19 -5.73
CA LYS A 145 0.68 -7.63 -6.80
C LYS A 145 1.83 -6.75 -6.29
N GLY A 146 1.75 -6.22 -5.06
CA GLY A 146 2.82 -5.39 -4.47
C GLY A 146 4.00 -6.16 -3.88
N LYS A 147 3.88 -7.48 -3.66
CA LYS A 147 4.97 -8.31 -3.09
C LYS A 147 6.27 -8.32 -3.91
N PRO A 148 6.27 -8.57 -5.23
CA PRO A 148 7.51 -8.58 -6.02
C PRO A 148 8.20 -7.21 -6.02
N GLN A 149 7.42 -6.12 -6.09
CA GLN A 149 7.96 -4.75 -6.06
C GLN A 149 8.62 -4.42 -4.70
N MET A 150 8.11 -4.93 -3.58
CA MET A 150 8.77 -4.77 -2.28
C MET A 150 10.13 -5.49 -2.23
N GLN A 151 10.27 -6.65 -2.89
CA GLN A 151 11.53 -7.38 -2.93
C GLN A 151 12.58 -6.66 -3.77
N GLU A 152 12.19 -6.07 -4.90
CA GLU A 152 13.08 -5.25 -5.74
C GLU A 152 13.59 -4.01 -4.99
N LEU A 153 12.72 -3.30 -4.27
CA LEU A 153 13.11 -2.16 -3.42
C LEU A 153 14.09 -2.57 -2.31
N TYR A 154 13.86 -3.72 -1.68
CA TYR A 154 14.77 -4.25 -0.66
C TYR A 154 16.12 -4.64 -1.27
N ALA A 155 16.13 -5.28 -2.45
CA ALA A 155 17.35 -5.64 -3.15
C ALA A 155 18.18 -4.41 -3.52
N PHE A 156 17.54 -3.36 -4.05
CA PHE A 156 18.19 -2.09 -4.36
C PHE A 156 18.82 -1.42 -3.12
N MET A 157 18.10 -1.45 -2.00
CA MET A 157 18.63 -0.95 -0.73
C MET A 157 19.88 -1.73 -0.30
N MET A 158 19.84 -3.06 -0.34
CA MET A 158 20.98 -3.90 0.01
C MET A 158 22.19 -3.71 -0.93
N GLU A 159 21.95 -3.52 -2.23
CA GLU A 159 22.99 -3.19 -3.22
C GLU A 159 23.67 -1.85 -2.90
N THR A 160 22.90 -0.86 -2.44
CA THR A 160 23.42 0.48 -2.11
C THR A 160 24.18 0.52 -0.78
N LEU A 161 23.82 -0.36 0.16
CA LEU A 161 24.43 -0.44 1.49
C LEU A 161 25.70 -1.31 1.53
N GLY A 162 25.88 -2.22 0.56
CA GLY A 162 27.13 -2.95 0.31
C GLY A 162 28.30 -2.03 -0.06
#